data_AF-A0A497DQT8-F1
#
_entry.id   AF-A0A497DQT8-F1
#
_cell.length_a   1.000
_cell.length_b   1.000
_cell.length_c   1.000
_cell.angle_alpha   90.00
_cell.angle_beta   90.00
_cell.angle_gamma   90.00
#
_symmetry.space_group_name_H-M   'P 1'
#
loop_
_entity.id
_entity.type
_entity.pdbx_description
1 polymer ?
#
loop_
_entity_poly.entity_id
_entity_poly.type
_entity_poly.pdbx_seq_one_letter_code
_entity_poly.pdbx_strand_id
1 'polypeptide(L)'
;MALSKSKLKKMMIMENYINRIAITALVMLVLTGLELKAQDGQWRGPNRDGKYPDSGLEKSWPEDGPTLLLKKEGLANGYSSPMVVDEMIYMSGKRDELDVLTKLDMDGNILWETVYGRAWDRSFPETRNTPTIEDGRIYIMGGLGTIVCMDAESGEIIWQKDTHKEFEGEYHRWGMTESLLLTEKAVISSPTGERTAVVALDKMDGTLLWESEPQGGVRSYVSPMLIEHNGTRMILITTSEDILAVDPESGEVFWKVDLTTEYGFDGRRNNTNTPIFHNGEIFTTSGYDAQGVMLKLSDDGKSAKVKWHNGALDTHHGGIVLLDGYLYGANWINNGNGNWVCQEWDTGKVMWEEKWYNKGSIIYADGLLYIFEEKQGHIGLVEPSTEGFKLISEFKLESRSGPYWAHMAIFNKKLFVRHAEVLYVYDVEKR
;
A
#
# COMPACT_ATOMS: atom_id res chain seq x y z
N MET A 1 74.60 1.17 3.40
CA MET A 1 73.95 -0.16 3.48
C MET A 1 72.81 -0.20 2.46
N ALA A 2 73.05 -0.80 1.29
CA ALA A 2 72.03 -0.97 0.27
C ALA A 2 71.16 -2.18 0.62
N LEU A 3 69.85 -1.98 0.80
CA LEU A 3 68.89 -3.08 0.93
C LEU A 3 68.95 -3.94 -0.34
N SER A 4 69.08 -5.26 -0.18
CA SER A 4 69.13 -6.19 -1.32
C SER A 4 67.86 -6.04 -2.17
N LYS A 5 67.99 -6.12 -3.49
CA LYS A 5 66.86 -6.05 -4.45
C LYS A 5 65.69 -6.98 -4.08
N SER A 6 65.98 -8.11 -3.40
CA SER A 6 64.97 -9.03 -2.89
C SER A 6 64.11 -8.48 -1.75
N LYS A 7 64.66 -7.65 -0.86
CA LYS A 7 63.91 -7.03 0.25
C LYS A 7 62.99 -5.92 -0.26
N LEU A 8 63.47 -5.09 -1.20
CA LEU A 8 62.65 -4.07 -1.87
C LEU A 8 61.46 -4.68 -2.63
N LYS A 9 61.68 -5.80 -3.34
CA LYS A 9 60.61 -6.48 -4.07
C LYS A 9 59.55 -7.08 -3.12
N LYS A 10 59.96 -7.61 -1.96
CA LYS A 10 59.02 -8.08 -0.93
C LYS A 10 58.22 -6.95 -0.29
N MET A 11 58.85 -5.79 -0.03
CA MET A 11 58.16 -4.62 0.52
C MET A 11 57.12 -4.05 -0.44
N MET A 12 57.44 -3.90 -1.74
CA MET A 12 56.47 -3.46 -2.76
C MET A 12 55.29 -4.43 -2.92
N ILE A 13 55.52 -5.74 -2.83
CA ILE A 13 54.43 -6.72 -2.86
C ILE A 13 53.54 -6.55 -1.63
N MET A 14 54.13 -6.36 -0.45
CA MET A 14 53.39 -6.18 0.80
C MET A 14 52.55 -4.90 0.82
N GLU A 15 53.07 -3.77 0.32
CA GLU A 15 52.31 -2.52 0.15
C GLU A 15 51.13 -2.69 -0.82
N ASN A 16 51.32 -3.39 -1.95
CA ASN A 16 50.23 -3.66 -2.89
C ASN A 16 49.15 -4.60 -2.30
N TYR A 17 49.53 -5.53 -1.42
CA TYR A 17 48.56 -6.36 -0.70
C TYR A 17 47.79 -5.57 0.35
N ILE A 18 48.46 -4.69 1.10
CA ILE A 18 47.83 -3.84 2.12
C ILE A 18 46.86 -2.83 1.47
N ASN A 19 47.25 -2.21 0.34
CA ASN A 19 46.38 -1.31 -0.40
C ASN A 19 45.18 -2.02 -1.02
N ARG A 20 45.34 -3.27 -1.49
CA ARG A 20 44.20 -4.08 -1.97
C ARG A 20 43.24 -4.45 -0.85
N ILE A 21 43.75 -4.89 0.31
CA ILE A 21 42.91 -5.20 1.48
C ILE A 21 42.18 -3.94 1.97
N ALA A 22 42.85 -2.79 2.00
CA ALA A 22 42.23 -1.51 2.38
C ALA A 22 41.13 -1.07 1.39
N ILE A 23 41.34 -1.24 0.08
CA ILE A 23 40.32 -0.93 -0.93
C ILE A 23 39.15 -1.93 -0.85
N THR A 24 39.41 -3.23 -0.65
CA THR A 24 38.34 -4.24 -0.48
C THR A 24 37.55 -4.02 0.81
N ALA A 25 38.21 -3.61 1.91
CA ALA A 25 37.54 -3.23 3.15
C ALA A 25 36.73 -1.94 3.00
N LEU A 26 37.23 -0.94 2.26
CA LEU A 26 36.50 0.30 1.99
C LEU A 26 35.29 0.07 1.06
N VAL A 27 35.40 -0.82 0.07
CA VAL A 27 34.27 -1.23 -0.79
C VAL A 27 33.24 -2.04 0.03
N MET A 28 33.68 -2.90 0.96
CA MET A 28 32.76 -3.57 1.89
C MET A 28 32.14 -2.61 2.92
N LEU A 29 32.83 -1.51 3.31
CA LEU A 29 32.28 -0.48 4.21
C LEU A 29 31.37 0.53 3.49
N VAL A 30 31.43 0.63 2.16
CA VAL A 30 30.48 1.40 1.34
C VAL A 30 29.29 0.52 0.93
N LEU A 31 29.43 -0.81 0.99
CA LEU A 31 28.36 -1.79 0.82
C LEU A 31 27.64 -2.15 2.13
N THR A 32 28.01 -1.56 3.28
CA THR A 32 27.10 -1.54 4.42
C THR A 32 25.93 -0.66 4.02
N GLY A 33 24.82 -1.32 3.71
CA GLY A 33 23.70 -0.76 2.98
C GLY A 33 23.27 0.60 3.50
N LEU A 34 22.89 1.45 2.55
CA LEU A 34 21.70 2.25 2.77
C LEU A 34 20.60 1.24 3.08
N GLU A 35 20.45 0.88 4.36
CA GLU A 35 19.20 0.34 4.84
C GLU A 35 18.18 1.44 4.54
N LEU A 36 17.43 1.27 3.46
CA LEU A 36 16.15 1.95 3.33
C LEU A 36 15.40 1.60 4.59
N LYS A 37 15.38 2.51 5.54
CA LYS A 37 14.61 2.35 6.76
C LYS A 37 13.17 2.25 6.28
N ALA A 38 12.60 1.05 6.38
CA ALA A 38 11.19 0.88 6.09
C ALA A 38 10.41 1.82 7.02
N GLN A 39 9.34 2.42 6.52
CA GLN A 39 8.40 3.15 7.35
C GLN A 39 7.93 2.22 8.47
N ASP A 40 7.90 2.71 9.70
CA ASP A 40 7.57 1.89 10.88
C ASP A 40 6.17 1.25 10.72
N GLY A 41 5.24 1.97 10.08
CA GLY A 41 3.95 1.43 9.66
C GLY A 41 3.40 2.10 8.40
N GLN A 42 2.91 1.29 7.45
CA GLN A 42 2.32 1.80 6.20
C GLN A 42 1.28 0.87 5.59
N TRP A 43 0.48 1.43 4.67
CA TRP A 43 -0.58 0.75 3.93
C TRP A 43 -0.18 -0.64 3.43
N ARG A 44 -1.00 -1.65 3.73
CA ARG A 44 -0.84 -3.04 3.26
C ARG A 44 0.53 -3.67 3.58
N GLY A 45 1.10 -3.34 4.74
CA GLY A 45 2.35 -3.92 5.21
C GLY A 45 3.59 -3.20 4.67
N PRO A 46 4.80 -3.69 5.01
CA PRO A 46 6.06 -2.95 4.79
C PRO A 46 6.38 -2.59 3.34
N ASN A 47 5.79 -3.28 2.37
CA ASN A 47 6.05 -3.07 0.93
C ASN A 47 4.81 -2.62 0.13
N ARG A 48 3.68 -2.31 0.80
CA ARG A 48 2.39 -1.96 0.15
C ARG A 48 1.79 -3.06 -0.74
N ASP A 49 2.24 -4.31 -0.60
CA ASP A 49 1.84 -5.44 -1.42
C ASP A 49 0.88 -6.42 -0.71
N GLY A 50 0.49 -6.11 0.54
CA GLY A 50 -0.40 -6.93 1.34
C GLY A 50 0.28 -8.11 2.01
N LYS A 51 1.62 -8.16 2.06
CA LYS A 51 2.37 -9.21 2.75
C LYS A 51 2.83 -8.73 4.12
N TYR A 52 2.44 -9.47 5.15
CA TYR A 52 2.86 -9.23 6.53
C TYR A 52 3.96 -10.22 6.92
N PRO A 53 4.99 -9.78 7.66
CA PRO A 53 6.19 -10.57 7.95
C PRO A 53 5.99 -11.60 9.08
N ASP A 54 4.86 -11.54 9.80
CA ASP A 54 4.54 -12.44 10.89
C ASP A 54 4.62 -13.92 10.46
N SER A 55 5.10 -14.75 11.39
CA SER A 55 5.27 -16.19 11.23
C SER A 55 4.88 -16.92 12.51
N GLY A 56 4.71 -18.25 12.42
CA GLY A 56 4.19 -19.03 13.53
C GLY A 56 2.71 -18.77 13.75
N LEU A 57 1.97 -18.57 12.66
CA LEU A 57 0.53 -18.35 12.65
C LEU A 57 -0.23 -19.68 12.53
N GLU A 58 -1.44 -19.72 13.10
CA GLU A 58 -2.36 -20.84 12.93
C GLU A 58 -2.58 -21.16 11.44
N LYS A 59 -2.58 -22.45 11.11
CA LYS A 59 -2.77 -22.93 9.74
C LYS A 59 -4.22 -23.31 9.42
N SER A 60 -5.09 -23.24 10.42
CA SER A 60 -6.53 -23.50 10.34
C SER A 60 -7.18 -22.94 11.59
N TRP A 61 -8.42 -22.46 11.48
CA TRP A 61 -9.20 -21.96 12.61
C TRP A 61 -10.33 -22.92 13.00
N PRO A 62 -10.83 -22.85 14.26
CA PRO A 62 -12.12 -23.39 14.65
C PRO A 62 -13.29 -22.78 13.84
N GLU A 63 -14.47 -23.41 13.92
CA GLU A 63 -15.71 -22.95 13.23
C GLU A 63 -16.11 -21.52 13.63
N ASP A 64 -15.96 -21.16 14.91
CA ASP A 64 -16.23 -19.81 15.42
C ASP A 64 -15.07 -18.82 15.15
N GLY A 65 -14.02 -19.27 14.46
CA GLY A 65 -12.82 -18.50 14.17
C GLY A 65 -11.73 -18.57 15.25
N PRO A 66 -10.63 -17.83 15.04
CA PRO A 66 -9.56 -17.69 16.02
C PRO A 66 -10.06 -17.03 17.32
N THR A 67 -9.25 -17.08 18.39
CA THR A 67 -9.68 -16.52 19.68
C THR A 67 -9.79 -15.01 19.61
N LEU A 68 -10.99 -14.47 19.82
CA LEU A 68 -11.23 -13.03 19.92
C LEU A 68 -10.59 -12.48 21.20
N LEU A 69 -9.62 -11.58 21.04
CA LEU A 69 -8.94 -10.89 22.14
C LEU A 69 -9.61 -9.56 22.50
N LEU A 70 -10.03 -8.81 21.49
CA LEU A 70 -10.62 -7.49 21.66
C LEU A 70 -11.76 -7.27 20.67
N LYS A 71 -12.89 -6.74 21.17
CA LYS A 71 -13.94 -6.10 20.37
C LYS A 71 -14.14 -4.69 20.89
N LYS A 72 -13.59 -3.70 20.17
CA LYS A 72 -13.71 -2.28 20.51
C LYS A 72 -14.76 -1.62 19.63
N GLU A 73 -15.85 -1.19 20.25
CA GLU A 73 -16.92 -0.42 19.60
C GLU A 73 -16.78 1.09 19.88
N GLY A 74 -17.53 1.91 19.13
CA GLY A 74 -17.60 3.37 19.33
C GLY A 74 -16.45 4.17 18.72
N LEU A 75 -15.69 3.56 17.80
CA LEU A 75 -14.65 4.25 17.02
C LEU A 75 -15.28 5.12 15.95
N ALA A 76 -14.52 6.07 15.39
CA ALA A 76 -14.99 6.86 14.26
C ALA A 76 -15.33 5.95 13.05
N ASN A 77 -16.43 6.24 12.35
CA ASN A 77 -16.94 5.38 11.29
C ASN A 77 -16.03 5.44 10.06
N GLY A 78 -15.61 4.29 9.51
CA GLY A 78 -14.67 4.29 8.40
C GLY A 78 -14.29 2.92 7.86
N TYR A 79 -13.49 2.98 6.79
CA TYR A 79 -12.91 1.85 6.08
C TYR A 79 -11.37 1.92 6.06
N SER A 80 -10.77 2.86 6.81
CA SER A 80 -9.33 2.93 7.03
C SER A 80 -8.83 1.65 7.70
N SER A 81 -7.75 1.07 7.17
CA SER A 81 -7.21 -0.18 7.71
C SER A 81 -6.57 0.06 9.08
N PRO A 82 -6.65 -0.89 10.01
CA PRO A 82 -5.91 -0.77 11.27
C PRO A 82 -4.40 -0.66 10.99
N MET A 83 -3.76 0.38 11.51
CA MET A 83 -2.31 0.53 11.49
C MET A 83 -1.77 0.21 12.88
N VAL A 84 -0.78 -0.67 12.98
CA VAL A 84 -0.22 -1.09 14.27
C VAL A 84 1.29 -0.93 14.25
N VAL A 85 1.81 -0.12 15.15
CA VAL A 85 3.24 0.18 15.33
C VAL A 85 3.52 0.25 16.82
N ASP A 86 4.58 -0.42 17.29
CA ASP A 86 5.01 -0.40 18.70
C ASP A 86 3.86 -0.68 19.69
N GLU A 87 3.03 -1.67 19.39
CA GLU A 87 1.86 -2.04 20.21
C GLU A 87 0.83 -0.92 20.41
N MET A 88 0.81 0.05 19.48
CA MET A 88 -0.20 1.10 19.41
C MET A 88 -1.01 0.94 18.12
N ILE A 89 -2.32 1.13 18.24
CA ILE A 89 -3.27 0.98 17.13
C ILE A 89 -3.72 2.37 16.68
N TYR A 90 -3.63 2.64 15.38
CA TYR A 90 -4.04 3.89 14.77
C TYR A 90 -5.13 3.63 13.73
N MET A 91 -6.23 4.36 13.84
CA MET A 91 -7.37 4.22 12.94
C MET A 91 -7.99 5.56 12.64
N SER A 92 -8.21 5.83 11.35
CA SER A 92 -8.91 7.04 10.94
C SER A 92 -10.37 6.79 10.62
N GLY A 93 -11.25 7.73 10.91
CA GLY A 93 -12.67 7.63 10.60
C GLY A 93 -13.35 8.97 10.63
N LYS A 94 -14.64 8.96 10.32
CA LYS A 94 -15.52 10.12 10.33
C LYS A 94 -16.32 10.15 11.62
N ARG A 95 -16.30 11.30 12.31
CA ARG A 95 -17.30 11.66 13.33
C ARG A 95 -18.04 12.90 12.83
N ASP A 96 -19.36 12.77 12.68
CA ASP A 96 -20.19 13.84 12.10
C ASP A 96 -19.56 14.36 10.79
N GLU A 97 -19.19 15.62 10.70
CA GLU A 97 -18.62 16.27 9.51
C GLU A 97 -17.08 16.31 9.50
N LEU A 98 -16.42 15.58 10.40
CA LEU A 98 -15.00 15.68 10.68
C LEU A 98 -14.27 14.36 10.44
N ASP A 99 -13.10 14.46 9.82
CA ASP A 99 -12.12 13.38 9.77
C ASP A 99 -11.31 13.38 11.07
N VAL A 100 -11.17 12.20 11.65
CA VAL A 100 -10.62 11.97 12.99
C VAL A 100 -9.61 10.83 12.94
N LEU A 101 -8.49 10.97 13.64
CA LEU A 101 -7.51 9.92 13.88
C LEU A 101 -7.56 9.54 15.37
N THR A 102 -7.70 8.26 15.65
CA THR A 102 -7.73 7.71 17.01
C THR A 102 -6.49 6.85 17.24
N LYS A 103 -5.78 7.08 18.35
CA LYS A 103 -4.75 6.18 18.88
C LYS A 103 -5.33 5.35 20.02
N LEU A 104 -5.08 4.05 20.00
CA LEU A 104 -5.46 3.11 21.04
C LEU A 104 -4.25 2.30 21.53
N ASP A 105 -4.31 1.87 22.78
CA ASP A 105 -3.48 0.75 23.24
C ASP A 105 -4.06 -0.60 22.79
N MET A 106 -3.32 -1.69 23.06
CA MET A 106 -3.74 -3.05 22.72
C MET A 106 -4.98 -3.55 23.49
N ASP A 107 -5.32 -2.92 24.62
CA ASP A 107 -6.53 -3.20 25.39
C ASP A 107 -7.76 -2.46 24.82
N GLY A 108 -7.56 -1.60 23.81
CA GLY A 108 -8.61 -0.82 23.16
C GLY A 108 -8.99 0.44 23.93
N ASN A 109 -8.17 0.91 24.87
CA ASN A 109 -8.35 2.22 25.49
C ASN A 109 -7.94 3.30 24.49
N ILE A 110 -8.77 4.32 24.35
CA ILE A 110 -8.44 5.49 23.52
C ILE A 110 -7.45 6.34 24.31
N LEU A 111 -6.25 6.53 23.77
CA LEU A 111 -5.21 7.37 24.37
C LEU A 111 -5.40 8.83 23.97
N TRP A 112 -5.69 9.05 22.68
CA TRP A 112 -6.12 10.35 22.16
C TRP A 112 -6.93 10.19 20.88
N GLU A 113 -7.66 11.25 20.55
CA GLU A 113 -8.43 11.36 19.33
C GLU A 113 -8.30 12.79 18.78
N THR A 114 -7.78 12.93 17.56
CA THR A 114 -7.46 14.22 16.94
C THR A 114 -8.29 14.44 15.68
N VAL A 115 -9.02 15.55 15.62
CA VAL A 115 -9.68 16.06 14.41
C VAL A 115 -8.61 16.65 13.50
N TYR A 116 -8.59 16.25 12.24
CA TYR A 116 -7.56 16.67 11.28
C TYR A 116 -8.10 17.26 9.98
N GLY A 117 -9.42 17.39 9.88
CA GLY A 117 -10.03 18.07 8.75
C GLY A 117 -11.54 17.89 8.71
N ARG A 118 -12.17 18.56 7.75
CA ARG A 118 -13.53 18.23 7.35
C ARG A 118 -13.50 16.94 6.53
N ALA A 119 -14.43 16.04 6.83
CA ALA A 119 -14.63 14.83 6.05
C ALA A 119 -15.30 15.14 4.70
N TRP A 120 -15.20 14.18 3.79
CA TRP A 120 -16.04 14.16 2.60
C TRP A 120 -17.52 14.05 3.00
N ASP A 121 -18.39 14.87 2.39
CA ASP A 121 -19.79 15.00 2.77
C ASP A 121 -20.78 14.48 1.71
N ARG A 122 -20.29 13.78 0.66
CA ARG A 122 -21.13 13.16 -0.38
C ARG A 122 -21.11 11.64 -0.29
N SER A 123 -21.42 10.95 -1.40
CA SER A 123 -21.50 9.48 -1.45
C SER A 123 -20.22 8.82 -0.95
N PHE A 124 -20.39 7.80 -0.10
CA PHE A 124 -19.32 7.10 0.64
C PHE A 124 -18.45 8.09 1.44
N PRO A 125 -19.06 8.81 2.40
CA PRO A 125 -18.40 9.91 3.12
C PRO A 125 -17.31 9.42 4.08
N GLU A 126 -17.35 8.15 4.47
CA GLU A 126 -16.44 7.66 5.50
C GLU A 126 -14.99 7.53 5.01
N THR A 127 -14.08 7.73 5.96
CA THR A 127 -12.64 7.80 5.75
C THR A 127 -12.06 6.44 5.33
N ARG A 128 -11.17 6.46 4.34
CA ARG A 128 -10.61 5.24 3.69
C ARG A 128 -9.08 5.17 3.71
N ASN A 129 -8.39 6.28 3.97
CA ASN A 129 -6.93 6.31 3.99
C ASN A 129 -6.38 5.52 5.18
N THR A 130 -5.17 5.00 5.09
CA THR A 130 -4.46 4.41 6.23
C THR A 130 -3.30 5.31 6.61
N PRO A 131 -3.10 5.66 7.90
CA PRO A 131 -2.00 6.51 8.31
C PRO A 131 -0.66 5.84 8.00
N THR A 132 0.33 6.66 7.63
CA THR A 132 1.72 6.24 7.51
C THR A 132 2.51 6.78 8.69
N ILE A 133 3.32 5.95 9.34
CA ILE A 133 4.02 6.26 10.58
C ILE A 133 5.52 6.08 10.38
N GLU A 134 6.29 7.06 10.79
CA GLU A 134 7.75 7.04 10.75
C GLU A 134 8.31 7.93 11.85
N ASP A 135 9.25 7.41 12.65
CA ASP A 135 10.05 8.18 13.62
C ASP A 135 9.19 9.05 14.56
N GLY A 136 8.12 8.44 15.10
CA GLY A 136 7.20 9.10 16.04
C GLY A 136 6.28 10.15 15.40
N ARG A 137 6.19 10.20 14.06
CA ARG A 137 5.26 11.07 13.32
C ARG A 137 4.23 10.26 12.54
N ILE A 138 3.03 10.83 12.43
CA ILE A 138 1.94 10.25 11.65
C ILE A 138 1.59 11.18 10.51
N TYR A 139 1.52 10.62 9.30
CA TYR A 139 1.15 11.31 8.08
C TYR A 139 -0.17 10.74 7.57
N ILE A 140 -1.14 11.63 7.35
CA ILE A 140 -2.50 11.24 6.95
C ILE A 140 -3.14 12.26 6.01
N MET A 141 -3.99 11.77 5.09
CA MET A 141 -4.76 12.59 4.16
C MET A 141 -6.26 12.50 4.44
N GLY A 142 -6.96 13.63 4.59
CA GLY A 142 -8.41 13.68 4.74
C GLY A 142 -9.18 13.51 3.43
N GLY A 143 -10.49 13.26 3.53
CA GLY A 143 -11.37 13.02 2.38
C GLY A 143 -11.50 14.21 1.41
N LEU A 144 -11.06 15.40 1.84
CA LEU A 144 -10.98 16.63 1.06
C LEU A 144 -9.53 17.02 0.68
N GLY A 145 -8.56 16.13 0.85
CA GLY A 145 -7.18 16.38 0.41
C GLY A 145 -6.33 17.21 1.35
N THR A 146 -6.76 17.39 2.59
CA THR A 146 -5.93 17.92 3.66
C THR A 146 -4.87 16.90 4.04
N ILE A 147 -3.59 17.25 3.93
CA ILE A 147 -2.47 16.44 4.44
C ILE A 147 -2.10 16.98 5.81
N VAL A 148 -1.89 16.07 6.77
CA VAL A 148 -1.53 16.41 8.14
C VAL A 148 -0.35 15.55 8.59
N CYS A 149 0.62 16.19 9.24
CA CYS A 149 1.62 15.51 10.06
C CYS A 149 1.29 15.75 11.53
N MET A 150 1.30 14.68 12.33
CA MET A 150 1.04 14.73 13.77
C MET A 150 2.18 14.09 14.55
N ASP A 151 2.33 14.50 15.80
CA ASP A 151 3.12 13.77 16.78
C ASP A 151 2.37 12.50 17.20
N ALA A 152 3.02 11.34 17.11
CA ALA A 152 2.39 10.05 17.38
C ALA A 152 2.10 9.82 18.87
N GLU A 153 2.79 10.54 19.75
CA GLU A 153 2.63 10.40 21.19
C GLU A 153 1.47 11.26 21.70
N SER A 154 1.51 12.56 21.44
CA SER A 154 0.50 13.51 21.91
C SER A 154 -0.74 13.61 21.02
N GLY A 155 -0.63 13.24 19.75
CA GLY A 155 -1.67 13.46 18.74
C GLY A 155 -1.77 14.90 18.25
N GLU A 156 -0.83 15.77 18.64
CA GLU A 156 -0.81 17.17 18.22
C GLU A 156 -0.42 17.31 16.74
N ILE A 157 -1.10 18.21 16.03
CA ILE A 157 -0.77 18.54 14.64
C ILE A 157 0.53 19.35 14.62
N ILE A 158 1.53 18.84 13.91
CA ILE A 158 2.83 19.52 13.68
C ILE A 158 2.69 20.49 12.51
N TRP A 159 2.13 20.02 11.39
CA TRP A 159 1.85 20.84 10.22
C TRP A 159 0.66 20.28 9.42
N GLN A 160 0.03 21.14 8.63
CA GLN A 160 -1.12 20.81 7.80
C GLN A 160 -1.08 21.58 6.48
N LYS A 161 -1.50 20.92 5.40
CA LYS A 161 -1.55 21.46 4.03
C LYS A 161 -2.85 21.10 3.33
N ASP A 162 -3.44 22.04 2.60
CA ASP A 162 -4.68 21.82 1.85
C ASP A 162 -4.34 21.71 0.36
N THR A 163 -4.32 20.49 -0.17
CA THR A 163 -3.83 20.29 -1.55
C THR A 163 -4.75 20.89 -2.61
N HIS A 164 -6.04 21.07 -2.31
CA HIS A 164 -6.97 21.72 -3.23
C HIS A 164 -6.68 23.22 -3.32
N LYS A 165 -6.54 23.88 -2.17
CA LYS A 165 -6.26 25.33 -2.13
C LYS A 165 -4.85 25.67 -2.61
N GLU A 166 -3.87 24.83 -2.30
CA GLU A 166 -2.46 25.16 -2.57
C GLU A 166 -2.00 24.73 -3.95
N PHE A 167 -2.58 23.68 -4.53
CA PHE A 167 -2.13 23.08 -5.79
C PHE A 167 -3.24 22.94 -6.83
N GLU A 168 -4.40 23.56 -6.61
CA GLU A 168 -5.53 23.57 -7.55
C GLU A 168 -6.03 22.16 -7.93
N GLY A 169 -5.80 21.17 -7.05
CA GLY A 169 -6.14 19.78 -7.38
C GLY A 169 -7.64 19.55 -7.41
N GLU A 170 -8.11 18.51 -8.09
CA GLU A 170 -9.56 18.29 -8.25
C GLU A 170 -10.11 17.19 -7.33
N TYR A 171 -11.38 17.32 -6.92
CA TYR A 171 -12.07 16.24 -6.20
C TYR A 171 -12.58 15.19 -7.16
N HIS A 172 -12.27 13.92 -6.90
CA HIS A 172 -12.97 12.83 -7.55
C HIS A 172 -14.38 12.63 -6.95
N ARG A 173 -15.25 11.88 -7.64
CA ARG A 173 -16.68 11.72 -7.33
C ARG A 173 -17.02 11.25 -5.90
N TRP A 174 -16.06 10.64 -5.22
CA TRP A 174 -16.15 10.11 -3.85
C TRP A 174 -15.04 10.66 -2.95
N GLY A 175 -14.71 11.93 -3.11
CA GLY A 175 -13.66 12.59 -2.36
C GLY A 175 -12.28 12.06 -2.73
N MET A 176 -11.39 12.02 -1.75
CA MET A 176 -9.99 11.64 -1.92
C MET A 176 -9.57 10.58 -0.92
N THR A 177 -8.64 9.71 -1.32
CA THR A 177 -7.98 8.79 -0.40
C THR A 177 -6.63 8.39 -0.95
N GLU A 178 -5.58 8.66 -0.18
CA GLU A 178 -4.24 8.15 -0.41
C GLU A 178 -3.65 7.81 0.95
N SER A 179 -3.10 6.60 1.09
CA SER A 179 -2.18 6.34 2.19
C SER A 179 -0.83 6.88 1.76
N LEU A 180 -0.44 8.03 2.33
CA LEU A 180 0.67 8.84 1.85
C LEU A 180 1.98 8.04 1.80
N LEU A 181 2.79 8.27 0.77
CA LEU A 181 4.11 7.67 0.65
C LEU A 181 5.15 8.62 1.24
N LEU A 182 6.03 8.09 2.10
CA LEU A 182 7.21 8.81 2.56
C LEU A 182 8.43 8.38 1.77
N THR A 183 9.24 9.35 1.38
CA THR A 183 10.63 9.17 0.98
C THR A 183 11.54 9.59 2.13
N GLU A 184 12.86 9.59 1.92
CA GLU A 184 13.80 10.05 2.94
C GLU A 184 13.51 11.47 3.44
N LYS A 185 13.01 12.35 2.57
CA LYS A 185 12.77 13.77 2.88
C LYS A 185 11.31 14.20 2.75
N ALA A 186 10.52 13.49 1.96
CA ALA A 186 9.24 14.03 1.49
C ALA A 186 8.05 13.15 1.83
N VAL A 187 6.91 13.80 2.04
CA VAL A 187 5.57 13.23 1.89
C VAL A 187 5.12 13.45 0.45
N ILE A 188 4.71 12.38 -0.22
CA ILE A 188 4.24 12.40 -1.60
C ILE A 188 2.72 12.37 -1.64
N SER A 189 2.14 13.24 -2.47
CA SER A 189 0.71 13.31 -2.74
C SER A 189 0.46 13.58 -4.21
N SER A 190 -0.67 13.12 -4.75
CA SER A 190 -1.09 13.39 -6.12
C SER A 190 -2.26 14.39 -6.22
N PRO A 191 -1.98 15.71 -6.22
CA PRO A 191 -2.93 16.76 -6.56
C PRO A 191 -3.76 16.55 -7.82
N THR A 192 -3.09 16.13 -8.89
CA THR A 192 -3.61 16.15 -10.27
C THR A 192 -4.31 17.45 -10.66
N GLY A 193 -4.81 17.53 -11.89
CA GLY A 193 -5.42 18.74 -12.42
C GLY A 193 -4.42 19.61 -13.20
N GLU A 194 -4.81 20.86 -13.43
CA GLU A 194 -4.17 21.73 -14.42
C GLU A 194 -2.81 22.30 -13.98
N ARG A 195 -2.52 22.32 -12.67
CA ARG A 195 -1.27 22.87 -12.15
C ARG A 195 -0.15 21.85 -12.04
N THR A 196 -0.43 20.69 -11.43
CA THR A 196 0.60 19.67 -11.16
C THR A 196 -0.04 18.29 -11.02
N ALA A 197 0.70 17.24 -11.39
CA ALA A 197 0.26 15.87 -11.14
C ALA A 197 0.59 15.42 -9.71
N VAL A 198 1.79 15.75 -9.23
CA VAL A 198 2.38 15.21 -8.01
C VAL A 198 3.14 16.30 -7.28
N VAL A 199 3.06 16.31 -5.95
CA VAL A 199 3.86 17.18 -5.10
C VAL A 199 4.64 16.37 -4.08
N ALA A 200 5.84 16.86 -3.77
CA ALA A 200 6.62 16.45 -2.61
C ALA A 200 6.66 17.60 -1.60
N LEU A 201 6.21 17.31 -0.39
CA LEU A 201 6.29 18.23 0.75
C LEU A 201 7.36 17.73 1.71
N ASP A 202 8.19 18.61 2.26
CA ASP A 202 9.13 18.26 3.31
C ASP A 202 8.37 17.62 4.47
N LYS A 203 8.79 16.42 4.86
CA LYS A 203 8.06 15.64 5.87
C LYS A 203 8.13 16.26 7.27
N MET A 204 9.06 17.17 7.51
CA MET A 204 9.26 17.79 8.82
C MET A 204 8.37 19.00 9.04
N ASP A 205 8.12 19.81 8.00
CA ASP A 205 7.38 21.08 8.14
C ASP A 205 6.31 21.34 7.05
N GLY A 206 6.17 20.44 6.08
CA GLY A 206 5.19 20.54 5.01
C GLY A 206 5.52 21.57 3.93
N THR A 207 6.73 22.14 3.91
CA THR A 207 7.15 23.06 2.85
C THR A 207 7.27 22.35 1.50
N LEU A 208 6.97 23.03 0.40
CA LEU A 208 7.06 22.43 -0.93
C LEU A 208 8.53 22.19 -1.30
N LEU A 209 8.88 20.95 -1.63
CA LEU A 209 10.20 20.59 -2.16
C LEU A 209 10.21 20.63 -3.69
N TRP A 210 9.22 19.99 -4.32
CA TRP A 210 9.00 20.03 -5.75
C TRP A 210 7.53 19.78 -6.10
N GLU A 211 7.13 20.27 -7.27
CA GLU A 211 5.87 19.93 -7.95
C GLU A 211 6.22 19.44 -9.36
N SER A 212 5.55 18.39 -9.83
CA SER A 212 5.74 17.89 -11.20
C SER A 212 5.07 18.82 -12.21
N GLU A 213 5.39 18.66 -13.49
CA GLU A 213 4.56 19.21 -14.56
C GLU A 213 3.12 18.62 -14.50
N PRO A 214 2.10 19.38 -14.94
CA PRO A 214 0.74 18.86 -15.01
C PRO A 214 0.63 17.76 -16.07
N GLN A 215 -0.09 16.70 -15.75
CA GLN A 215 -0.35 15.57 -16.67
C GLN A 215 -1.83 15.52 -17.12
N GLY A 216 -2.64 16.48 -16.67
CA GLY A 216 -4.09 16.46 -16.79
C GLY A 216 -4.72 15.34 -15.94
N GLY A 217 -6.00 15.07 -16.20
CA GLY A 217 -6.74 13.99 -15.59
C GLY A 217 -7.18 14.26 -14.15
N VAL A 218 -8.09 13.40 -13.68
CA VAL A 218 -8.68 13.48 -12.34
C VAL A 218 -7.95 12.51 -11.40
N ARG A 219 -7.77 12.90 -10.14
CA ARG A 219 -7.23 12.04 -9.08
C ARG A 219 -7.96 10.71 -8.99
N SER A 220 -7.27 9.69 -8.47
CA SER A 220 -7.88 8.41 -8.10
C SER A 220 -7.74 8.07 -6.62
N TYR A 221 -8.10 6.84 -6.26
CA TYR A 221 -8.10 6.35 -4.88
C TYR A 221 -6.91 5.42 -4.60
N VAL A 222 -5.78 5.68 -5.27
CA VAL A 222 -4.63 4.79 -5.29
C VAL A 222 -3.50 5.39 -4.44
N SER A 223 -3.00 4.60 -3.49
CA SER A 223 -1.84 5.03 -2.69
C SER A 223 -0.56 4.94 -3.52
N PRO A 224 0.28 5.99 -3.56
CA PRO A 224 1.56 5.98 -4.27
C PRO A 224 2.50 4.85 -3.80
N MET A 225 3.39 4.41 -4.69
CA MET A 225 4.39 3.38 -4.40
C MET A 225 5.77 3.80 -4.93
N LEU A 226 6.80 3.71 -4.09
CA LEU A 226 8.19 3.83 -4.52
C LEU A 226 8.67 2.47 -5.05
N ILE A 227 9.21 2.45 -6.27
CA ILE A 227 9.82 1.27 -6.89
C ILE A 227 11.28 1.56 -7.27
N GLU A 228 12.07 0.51 -7.44
CA GLU A 228 13.41 0.60 -8.01
C GLU A 228 13.59 -0.44 -9.12
N HIS A 229 14.07 -0.01 -10.28
CA HIS A 229 14.39 -0.87 -11.40
C HIS A 229 15.78 -0.55 -11.94
N ASN A 230 16.71 -1.52 -11.86
CA ASN A 230 18.08 -1.37 -12.34
C ASN A 230 18.80 -0.09 -11.82
N GLY A 231 18.56 0.27 -10.56
CA GLY A 231 19.12 1.48 -9.93
C GLY A 231 18.35 2.78 -10.20
N THR A 232 17.31 2.75 -11.04
CA THR A 232 16.40 3.90 -11.23
C THR A 232 15.26 3.80 -10.22
N ARG A 233 15.18 4.76 -9.29
CA ARG A 233 14.05 4.92 -8.36
C ARG A 233 12.94 5.71 -9.03
N MET A 234 11.70 5.30 -8.79
CA MET A 234 10.50 5.93 -9.37
C MET A 234 9.34 5.88 -8.38
N ILE A 235 8.53 6.92 -8.34
CA ILE A 235 7.23 6.90 -7.68
C ILE A 235 6.17 6.57 -8.73
N LEU A 236 5.44 5.49 -8.51
CA LEU A 236 4.24 5.16 -9.28
C LEU A 236 3.04 5.92 -8.72
N ILE A 237 2.34 6.63 -9.61
CA ILE A 237 1.11 7.35 -9.34
C ILE A 237 0.05 6.88 -10.32
N THR A 238 -1.17 6.64 -9.84
CA THR A 238 -2.29 6.25 -10.69
C THR A 238 -3.41 7.27 -10.52
N THR A 239 -3.72 7.96 -11.62
CA THR A 239 -4.88 8.86 -11.73
C THR A 239 -6.09 8.03 -12.15
N SER A 240 -7.25 8.65 -12.36
CA SER A 240 -8.43 7.93 -12.87
C SER A 240 -8.29 7.48 -14.32
N GLU A 241 -7.28 7.98 -15.03
CA GLU A 241 -7.10 7.77 -16.47
C GLU A 241 -5.71 7.24 -16.82
N ASP A 242 -4.69 7.54 -16.02
CA ASP A 242 -3.29 7.27 -16.34
C ASP A 242 -2.56 6.55 -15.20
N ILE A 243 -1.48 5.86 -15.54
CA ILE A 243 -0.38 5.55 -14.60
C ILE A 243 0.89 6.27 -15.04
N LEU A 244 1.58 6.85 -14.05
CA LEU A 244 2.76 7.68 -14.22
C LEU A 244 3.92 7.12 -13.39
N ALA A 245 5.15 7.27 -13.88
CA ALA A 245 6.34 7.21 -13.04
C ALA A 245 7.00 8.57 -12.95
N VAL A 246 7.35 8.95 -11.73
CA VAL A 246 7.94 10.25 -11.41
C VAL A 246 9.25 10.05 -10.66
N ASP A 247 10.25 10.87 -10.97
CA ASP A 247 11.49 10.95 -10.22
C ASP A 247 11.23 11.39 -8.76
N PRO A 248 11.67 10.62 -7.75
CA PRO A 248 11.41 10.97 -6.35
C PRO A 248 12.11 12.24 -5.87
N GLU A 249 13.19 12.68 -6.54
CA GLU A 249 14.00 13.81 -6.08
C GLU A 249 13.63 15.14 -6.76
N SER A 250 13.21 15.07 -8.03
CA SER A 250 12.96 16.26 -8.87
C SER A 250 11.51 16.45 -9.30
N GLY A 251 10.68 15.41 -9.22
CA GLY A 251 9.32 15.47 -9.75
C GLY A 251 9.22 15.35 -11.28
N GLU A 252 10.33 15.05 -11.98
CA GLU A 252 10.32 14.80 -13.43
C GLU A 252 9.46 13.57 -13.75
N VAL A 253 8.51 13.70 -14.68
CA VAL A 253 7.72 12.58 -15.16
C VAL A 253 8.53 11.80 -16.19
N PHE A 254 8.87 10.55 -15.89
CA PHE A 254 9.63 9.72 -16.84
C PHE A 254 8.76 9.19 -17.95
N TRP A 255 7.55 8.75 -17.62
CA TRP A 255 6.60 8.21 -18.58
C TRP A 255 5.19 8.24 -18.04
N LYS A 256 4.24 8.14 -18.98
CA LYS A 256 2.81 8.06 -18.76
C LYS A 256 2.22 6.99 -19.66
N VAL A 257 1.29 6.19 -19.13
CA VAL A 257 0.48 5.25 -19.90
C VAL A 257 -1.00 5.58 -19.67
N ASP A 258 -1.72 5.80 -20.77
CA ASP A 258 -3.17 6.03 -20.79
C ASP A 258 -3.92 4.72 -20.57
N LEU A 259 -4.38 4.52 -19.34
CA LEU A 259 -5.14 3.33 -18.95
C LEU A 259 -6.55 3.33 -19.52
N THR A 260 -7.11 4.48 -19.94
CA THR A 260 -8.46 4.50 -20.54
C THR A 260 -8.49 3.73 -21.86
N THR A 261 -7.42 3.85 -22.65
CA THR A 261 -7.22 3.07 -23.87
C THR A 261 -6.89 1.62 -23.56
N GLU A 262 -5.96 1.37 -22.63
CA GLU A 262 -5.45 0.01 -22.37
C GLU A 262 -6.44 -0.89 -21.61
N TYR A 263 -7.33 -0.32 -20.79
CA TYR A 263 -8.39 -1.09 -20.14
C TYR A 263 -9.43 -1.65 -21.12
N GLY A 264 -9.44 -1.20 -22.38
CA GLY A 264 -10.31 -1.74 -23.43
C GLY A 264 -11.80 -1.52 -23.17
N PHE A 265 -12.16 -0.52 -22.36
CA PHE A 265 -13.52 -0.29 -21.87
C PHE A 265 -13.83 1.21 -21.72
N ASP A 266 -15.00 1.63 -22.24
CA ASP A 266 -15.46 3.03 -22.23
C ASP A 266 -16.53 3.32 -21.13
N GLY A 267 -16.59 2.48 -20.12
CA GLY A 267 -17.52 2.68 -19.01
C GLY A 267 -16.85 3.24 -17.75
N ARG A 268 -17.53 3.03 -16.64
CA ARG A 268 -17.09 3.53 -15.33
C ARG A 268 -15.81 2.83 -14.90
N ARG A 269 -14.83 3.60 -14.43
CA ARG A 269 -13.58 3.09 -13.84
C ARG A 269 -13.46 3.49 -12.38
N ASN A 270 -12.66 2.76 -11.63
CA ASN A 270 -12.39 3.03 -10.22
C ASN A 270 -11.01 2.51 -9.82
N ASN A 271 -9.95 3.25 -10.17
CA ASN A 271 -8.61 2.85 -9.73
C ASN A 271 -8.54 3.00 -8.21
N THR A 272 -8.53 1.87 -7.49
CA THR A 272 -8.43 1.81 -6.02
C THR A 272 -7.37 0.83 -5.53
N ASN A 273 -6.68 0.14 -6.44
CA ASN A 273 -5.66 -0.84 -6.11
C ASN A 273 -4.28 -0.23 -6.36
N THR A 274 -3.41 -0.32 -5.36
CA THR A 274 -1.98 -0.02 -5.55
C THR A 274 -1.39 -0.99 -6.57
N PRO A 275 -0.70 -0.51 -7.62
CA PRO A 275 -0.06 -1.38 -8.60
C PRO A 275 0.93 -2.34 -7.94
N ILE A 276 1.10 -3.53 -8.53
CA ILE A 276 2.13 -4.48 -8.09
C ILE A 276 3.34 -4.32 -9.01
N PHE A 277 4.52 -4.16 -8.42
CA PHE A 277 5.78 -4.13 -9.15
C PHE A 277 6.60 -5.39 -8.87
N HIS A 278 7.11 -6.03 -9.92
CA HIS A 278 8.02 -7.16 -9.81
C HIS A 278 8.90 -7.27 -11.05
N ASN A 279 10.23 -7.36 -10.86
CA ASN A 279 11.21 -7.61 -11.93
C ASN A 279 11.07 -6.73 -13.18
N GLY A 280 10.83 -5.43 -13.02
CA GLY A 280 10.70 -4.49 -14.14
C GLY A 280 9.33 -4.51 -14.82
N GLU A 281 8.34 -5.16 -14.22
CA GLU A 281 6.97 -5.24 -14.71
C GLU A 281 6.00 -4.72 -13.66
N ILE A 282 4.90 -4.12 -14.12
CA ILE A 282 3.89 -3.46 -13.28
C ILE A 282 2.51 -3.98 -13.66
N PHE A 283 1.77 -4.53 -12.70
CA PHE A 283 0.37 -4.91 -12.88
C PHE A 283 -0.56 -3.87 -12.26
N THR A 284 -1.59 -3.45 -12.99
CA THR A 284 -2.64 -2.53 -12.52
C THR A 284 -4.04 -2.99 -12.96
N THR A 285 -5.07 -2.60 -12.19
CA THR A 285 -6.48 -2.96 -12.45
C THR A 285 -7.47 -2.00 -11.76
N SER A 286 -8.71 -1.94 -12.25
CA SER A 286 -9.73 -0.94 -11.84
C SER A 286 -11.12 -1.50 -11.51
N GLY A 287 -11.37 -2.79 -11.80
CA GLY A 287 -12.72 -3.38 -11.77
C GLY A 287 -13.69 -2.71 -12.73
N TYR A 288 -15.00 -2.95 -12.55
CA TYR A 288 -16.03 -2.48 -13.48
C TYR A 288 -15.78 -2.92 -14.93
N ASP A 289 -15.33 -4.15 -15.14
CA ASP A 289 -14.94 -4.71 -16.45
C ASP A 289 -13.68 -4.08 -17.07
N ALA A 290 -13.00 -3.15 -16.38
CA ALA A 290 -11.71 -2.64 -16.81
C ALA A 290 -10.64 -3.73 -16.68
N GLN A 291 -10.00 -4.06 -17.80
CA GLN A 291 -9.05 -5.16 -17.83
C GLN A 291 -7.85 -4.92 -16.89
N GLY A 292 -7.28 -6.00 -16.35
CA GLY A 292 -5.95 -5.95 -15.78
C GLY A 292 -4.92 -5.69 -16.87
N VAL A 293 -4.00 -4.75 -16.63
CA VAL A 293 -2.95 -4.34 -17.57
C VAL A 293 -1.59 -4.67 -16.98
N MET A 294 -0.77 -5.38 -17.74
CA MET A 294 0.63 -5.61 -17.42
C MET A 294 1.50 -4.69 -18.26
N LEU A 295 2.32 -3.87 -17.59
CA LEU A 295 3.32 -3.03 -18.21
C LEU A 295 4.71 -3.64 -18.02
N LYS A 296 5.57 -3.42 -18.99
CA LYS A 296 6.99 -3.74 -18.95
C LYS A 296 7.81 -2.47 -19.10
N LEU A 297 8.72 -2.26 -18.16
CA LEU A 297 9.67 -1.15 -18.19
C LEU A 297 10.79 -1.41 -19.20
N SER A 298 11.34 -0.32 -19.76
CA SER A 298 12.67 -0.36 -20.36
C SER A 298 13.74 -0.58 -19.29
N ASP A 299 14.91 -1.08 -19.70
CA ASP A 299 16.00 -1.41 -18.77
C ASP A 299 16.45 -0.23 -17.89
N ASP A 300 16.31 1.01 -18.37
CA ASP A 300 16.63 2.24 -17.64
C ASP A 300 15.46 2.78 -16.78
N GLY A 301 14.28 2.15 -16.87
CA GLY A 301 13.05 2.61 -16.21
C GLY A 301 12.41 3.86 -16.82
N LYS A 302 12.95 4.40 -17.93
CA LYS A 302 12.52 5.67 -18.52
C LYS A 302 11.37 5.54 -19.52
N SER A 303 10.87 4.34 -19.77
CA SER A 303 9.65 4.11 -20.53
C SER A 303 8.93 2.84 -20.06
N ALA A 304 7.63 2.77 -20.32
CA ALA A 304 6.81 1.60 -20.09
C ALA A 304 6.00 1.28 -21.34
N LYS A 305 5.77 -0.01 -21.59
CA LYS A 305 4.88 -0.48 -22.65
C LYS A 305 3.99 -1.59 -22.13
N VAL A 306 2.80 -1.73 -22.70
CA VAL A 306 1.95 -2.88 -22.45
C VAL A 306 2.66 -4.18 -22.87
N LYS A 307 2.62 -5.16 -21.97
CA LYS A 307 3.04 -6.55 -22.20
C LYS A 307 1.82 -7.42 -22.54
N TRP A 308 0.74 -7.32 -21.77
CA TRP A 308 -0.51 -8.04 -22.01
C TRP A 308 -1.69 -7.38 -21.26
N HIS A 309 -2.91 -7.77 -21.66
CA HIS A 309 -4.16 -7.44 -20.97
C HIS A 309 -4.96 -8.71 -20.63
N ASN A 310 -5.70 -8.70 -19.54
CA ASN A 310 -6.66 -9.76 -19.22
C ASN A 310 -7.82 -9.22 -18.36
N GLY A 311 -9.08 -9.51 -18.75
CA GLY A 311 -10.27 -9.08 -18.04
C GLY A 311 -10.69 -9.92 -16.83
N ALA A 312 -10.03 -11.05 -16.56
CA ALA A 312 -10.43 -11.96 -15.49
C ALA A 312 -10.12 -11.43 -14.09
N LEU A 313 -8.99 -10.75 -13.90
CA LEU A 313 -8.60 -10.13 -12.63
C LEU A 313 -8.86 -8.61 -12.67
N ASP A 314 -10.13 -8.23 -12.74
CA ASP A 314 -10.59 -6.83 -12.68
C ASP A 314 -10.97 -6.44 -11.23
N THR A 315 -9.95 -6.29 -10.37
CA THR A 315 -10.21 -6.02 -8.95
C THR A 315 -10.86 -4.66 -8.73
N HIS A 316 -12.10 -4.67 -8.23
CA HIS A 316 -12.81 -3.43 -7.91
C HIS A 316 -12.31 -2.76 -6.63
N HIS A 317 -12.22 -3.53 -5.54
CA HIS A 317 -11.66 -3.15 -4.25
C HIS A 317 -10.96 -4.37 -3.65
N GLY A 318 -10.02 -4.17 -2.73
CA GLY A 318 -9.48 -5.23 -1.89
C GLY A 318 -8.02 -5.64 -2.16
N GLY A 319 -7.43 -5.11 -3.24
CA GLY A 319 -6.02 -5.32 -3.57
C GLY A 319 -5.70 -6.71 -4.09
N ILE A 320 -4.42 -6.94 -4.36
CA ILE A 320 -3.87 -8.14 -4.99
C ILE A 320 -2.61 -8.55 -4.23
N VAL A 321 -2.30 -9.84 -4.20
CA VAL A 321 -1.04 -10.39 -3.70
C VAL A 321 -0.36 -11.18 -4.82
N LEU A 322 0.93 -10.91 -5.06
CA LEU A 322 1.78 -11.70 -5.96
C LEU A 322 2.61 -12.72 -5.16
N LEU A 323 2.45 -14.00 -5.46
CA LEU A 323 3.23 -15.11 -4.87
C LEU A 323 3.72 -16.04 -5.96
N ASP A 324 5.02 -16.33 -5.98
CA ASP A 324 5.65 -17.33 -6.85
C ASP A 324 5.26 -17.25 -8.34
N GLY A 325 5.10 -16.03 -8.87
CA GLY A 325 4.73 -15.78 -10.26
C GLY A 325 3.22 -15.78 -10.53
N TYR A 326 2.38 -15.79 -9.50
CA TYR A 326 0.92 -15.80 -9.62
C TYR A 326 0.28 -14.67 -8.79
N LEU A 327 -0.63 -13.96 -9.44
CA LEU A 327 -1.48 -12.93 -8.86
C LEU A 327 -2.71 -13.57 -8.24
N TYR A 328 -3.02 -13.21 -7.00
CA TYR A 328 -4.21 -13.60 -6.27
C TYR A 328 -5.01 -12.37 -5.90
N GLY A 329 -6.29 -12.35 -6.25
CA GLY A 329 -7.20 -11.27 -5.93
C GLY A 329 -8.63 -11.66 -6.25
N ALA A 330 -9.51 -10.67 -6.37
CA ALA A 330 -10.89 -10.90 -6.75
C ALA A 330 -11.26 -10.10 -7.99
N ASN A 331 -12.28 -10.54 -8.70
CA ASN A 331 -12.83 -9.90 -9.87
C ASN A 331 -14.17 -9.21 -9.55
N TRP A 332 -14.63 -8.37 -10.46
CA TRP A 332 -15.92 -7.71 -10.38
C TRP A 332 -16.88 -8.36 -11.37
N ILE A 333 -18.03 -8.81 -10.86
CA ILE A 333 -19.17 -9.20 -11.71
C ILE A 333 -20.25 -8.13 -11.64
N ASN A 334 -20.48 -7.60 -10.43
CA ASN A 334 -21.29 -6.41 -10.20
C ASN A 334 -21.01 -5.84 -8.80
N ASN A 335 -21.64 -4.73 -8.42
CA ASN A 335 -21.49 -4.15 -7.07
C ASN A 335 -21.90 -5.10 -5.93
N GLY A 336 -22.69 -6.13 -6.22
CA GLY A 336 -23.15 -7.16 -5.28
C GLY A 336 -22.42 -8.49 -5.38
N ASN A 337 -21.49 -8.67 -6.33
CA ASN A 337 -20.96 -9.99 -6.65
C ASN A 337 -19.52 -9.95 -7.20
N GLY A 338 -18.82 -11.07 -7.12
CA GLY A 338 -17.46 -11.27 -7.63
C GLY A 338 -16.92 -12.64 -7.20
N ASN A 339 -15.87 -13.07 -7.89
CA ASN A 339 -15.16 -14.34 -7.71
C ASN A 339 -13.71 -14.06 -7.31
N TRP A 340 -13.05 -15.06 -6.74
CA TRP A 340 -11.62 -15.07 -6.46
C TRP A 340 -10.87 -15.62 -7.66
N VAL A 341 -9.72 -15.05 -7.98
CA VAL A 341 -8.98 -15.33 -9.21
C VAL A 341 -7.51 -15.56 -8.90
N CYS A 342 -6.95 -16.58 -9.55
CA CYS A 342 -5.51 -16.76 -9.69
C CYS A 342 -5.12 -16.59 -11.15
N GLN A 343 -4.12 -15.75 -11.40
CA GLN A 343 -3.65 -15.43 -12.74
C GLN A 343 -2.11 -15.45 -12.78
N GLU A 344 -1.53 -16.07 -13.81
CA GLU A 344 -0.09 -16.09 -14.02
C GLU A 344 0.44 -14.69 -14.39
N TRP A 345 1.49 -14.25 -13.70
CA TRP A 345 2.14 -12.95 -13.88
C TRP A 345 2.68 -12.77 -15.31
N ASP A 346 3.35 -13.79 -15.85
CA ASP A 346 4.11 -13.62 -17.08
C ASP A 346 3.25 -13.51 -18.33
N THR A 347 2.15 -14.26 -18.38
CA THR A 347 1.32 -14.39 -19.59
C THR A 347 -0.08 -13.82 -19.43
N GLY A 348 -0.50 -13.54 -18.20
CA GLY A 348 -1.88 -13.20 -17.88
C GLY A 348 -2.82 -14.40 -17.96
N LYS A 349 -2.32 -15.64 -18.09
CA LYS A 349 -3.17 -16.84 -18.12
C LYS A 349 -3.91 -17.01 -16.79
N VAL A 350 -5.23 -17.15 -16.88
CA VAL A 350 -6.08 -17.48 -15.71
C VAL A 350 -5.85 -18.94 -15.34
N MET A 351 -5.50 -19.16 -14.09
CA MET A 351 -5.32 -20.51 -13.54
C MET A 351 -6.64 -21.05 -13.02
N TRP A 352 -7.40 -20.21 -12.32
CA TRP A 352 -8.75 -20.50 -11.88
C TRP A 352 -9.51 -19.21 -11.51
N GLU A 353 -10.83 -19.33 -11.54
CA GLU A 353 -11.78 -18.34 -11.04
C GLU A 353 -12.83 -19.10 -10.23
N GLU A 354 -13.00 -18.78 -8.94
CA GLU A 354 -13.88 -19.53 -8.03
C GLU A 354 -14.79 -18.61 -7.23
N LYS A 355 -16.03 -19.06 -7.01
CA LYS A 355 -16.99 -18.31 -6.22
C LYS A 355 -16.87 -18.70 -4.73
N TRP A 356 -16.45 -17.75 -3.89
CA TRP A 356 -16.54 -17.87 -2.43
C TRP A 356 -17.20 -16.61 -1.86
N TYR A 357 -18.50 -16.70 -1.53
CA TYR A 357 -19.43 -15.64 -1.06
C TYR A 357 -19.46 -14.34 -1.88
N ASN A 358 -18.36 -13.58 -1.91
CA ASN A 358 -18.16 -12.37 -2.68
C ASN A 358 -16.67 -12.08 -2.90
N LYS A 359 -16.41 -11.04 -3.71
CA LYS A 359 -15.11 -10.38 -3.74
C LYS A 359 -14.81 -9.67 -2.42
N GLY A 360 -13.56 -9.29 -2.20
CA GLY A 360 -13.18 -8.47 -1.06
C GLY A 360 -11.67 -8.30 -0.94
N SER A 361 -11.21 -7.97 0.26
CA SER A 361 -9.80 -7.68 0.52
C SER A 361 -8.96 -8.93 0.75
N ILE A 362 -7.70 -8.86 0.35
CA ILE A 362 -6.72 -9.95 0.47
C ILE A 362 -5.40 -9.47 1.05
N ILE A 363 -4.86 -10.25 1.98
CA ILE A 363 -3.51 -10.13 2.52
C ILE A 363 -2.85 -11.51 2.59
N TYR A 364 -1.55 -11.54 2.84
CA TYR A 364 -0.76 -12.76 2.97
C TYR A 364 0.13 -12.69 4.20
N ALA A 365 0.21 -13.80 4.93
CA ALA A 365 1.18 -14.00 5.99
C ALA A 365 1.46 -15.48 6.18
N ASP A 366 2.70 -15.82 6.55
CA ASP A 366 3.10 -17.17 6.93
C ASP A 366 2.60 -18.30 6.00
N GLY A 367 2.73 -18.11 4.68
CA GLY A 367 2.38 -19.13 3.69
C GLY A 367 0.90 -19.19 3.29
N LEU A 368 0.03 -18.37 3.88
CA LEU A 368 -1.42 -18.43 3.64
C LEU A 368 -1.99 -17.06 3.22
N LEU A 369 -3.04 -17.11 2.40
CA LEU A 369 -3.85 -15.95 2.05
C LEU A 369 -4.97 -15.78 3.07
N TYR A 370 -5.18 -14.55 3.52
CA TYR A 370 -6.30 -14.18 4.37
C TYR A 370 -7.22 -13.30 3.51
N ILE A 371 -8.45 -13.74 3.33
CA ILE A 371 -9.44 -13.07 2.49
C ILE A 371 -10.62 -12.59 3.33
N PHE A 372 -11.14 -11.41 3.03
CA PHE A 372 -12.26 -10.79 3.75
C PHE A 372 -13.27 -10.26 2.76
N GLU A 373 -14.41 -10.94 2.65
CA GLU A 373 -15.41 -10.59 1.63
C GLU A 373 -16.24 -9.38 2.03
N GLU A 374 -16.63 -8.58 1.04
CA GLU A 374 -17.09 -7.20 1.24
C GLU A 374 -18.58 -7.01 1.65
N LYS A 375 -19.39 -8.06 1.80
CA LYS A 375 -20.87 -7.98 1.96
C LYS A 375 -21.45 -8.53 3.25
N GLN A 376 -20.96 -9.66 3.71
CA GLN A 376 -21.53 -10.43 4.82
C GLN A 376 -20.56 -10.56 6.01
N GLY A 377 -19.28 -10.22 5.84
CA GLY A 377 -18.24 -10.28 6.86
C GLY A 377 -17.57 -11.65 6.99
N HIS A 378 -17.55 -12.49 5.95
CA HIS A 378 -16.81 -13.75 5.99
C HIS A 378 -15.30 -13.53 5.82
N ILE A 379 -14.53 -14.17 6.68
CA ILE A 379 -13.05 -14.18 6.65
C ILE A 379 -12.60 -15.61 6.41
N GLY A 380 -11.73 -15.79 5.42
CA GLY A 380 -11.24 -17.09 4.98
C GLY A 380 -9.72 -17.17 5.05
N LEU A 381 -9.22 -18.35 5.41
CA LEU A 381 -7.83 -18.73 5.33
C LEU A 381 -7.66 -19.69 4.15
N VAL A 382 -6.82 -19.33 3.18
CA VAL A 382 -6.73 -20.00 1.88
C VAL A 382 -5.28 -20.39 1.61
N GLU A 383 -5.09 -21.63 1.14
CA GLU A 383 -3.81 -22.07 0.60
C GLU A 383 -3.57 -21.44 -0.79
N PRO A 384 -2.48 -20.69 -1.01
CA PRO A 384 -2.11 -20.25 -2.34
C PRO A 384 -1.83 -21.46 -3.24
N SER A 385 -2.62 -21.61 -4.30
CA SER A 385 -2.53 -22.76 -5.20
C SER A 385 -2.87 -22.33 -6.63
N THR A 386 -2.26 -22.97 -7.61
CA THR A 386 -2.54 -22.75 -9.04
C THR A 386 -3.50 -23.79 -9.61
N GLU A 387 -3.82 -24.84 -8.83
CA GLU A 387 -4.70 -25.94 -9.23
C GLU A 387 -6.18 -25.67 -8.92
N GLY A 388 -6.48 -24.60 -8.20
CA GLY A 388 -7.82 -24.25 -7.74
C GLY A 388 -7.78 -23.46 -6.43
N PHE A 389 -8.95 -22.92 -6.07
CA PHE A 389 -9.18 -22.26 -4.78
C PHE A 389 -9.25 -23.28 -3.65
N LYS A 390 -8.33 -23.19 -2.69
CA LYS A 390 -8.18 -24.15 -1.58
C LYS A 390 -8.46 -23.47 -0.24
N LEU A 391 -9.74 -23.32 0.10
CA LEU A 391 -10.17 -22.84 1.42
C LEU A 391 -9.78 -23.85 2.50
N ILE A 392 -9.11 -23.39 3.55
CA ILE A 392 -8.71 -24.22 4.69
C ILE A 392 -9.72 -24.11 5.83
N SER A 393 -10.04 -22.88 6.21
CA SER A 393 -10.99 -22.57 7.28
C SER A 393 -11.56 -21.18 7.09
N GLU A 394 -12.69 -20.90 7.71
CA GLU A 394 -13.35 -19.61 7.65
C GLU A 394 -14.13 -19.34 8.93
N PHE A 395 -14.46 -18.08 9.16
CA PHE A 395 -15.44 -17.66 10.16
C PHE A 395 -16.14 -16.40 9.68
N LYS A 396 -17.17 -15.97 10.42
CA LYS A 396 -17.94 -14.77 10.08
C LYS A 396 -17.89 -13.76 11.21
N LEU A 397 -17.66 -12.49 10.87
CA LEU A 397 -17.82 -11.41 11.82
C LEU A 397 -19.29 -11.19 12.17
N GLU A 398 -19.60 -11.23 13.47
CA GLU A 398 -20.89 -10.79 13.98
C GLU A 398 -20.93 -9.26 14.05
N SER A 399 -21.43 -8.63 12.99
CA SER A 399 -21.51 -7.18 12.95
C SER A 399 -22.72 -6.63 12.18
N ARG A 400 -22.83 -5.29 12.19
CA ARG A 400 -23.91 -4.57 11.51
C ARG A 400 -23.82 -4.74 9.99
N SER A 401 -24.94 -4.54 9.29
CA SER A 401 -24.94 -4.47 7.83
C SER A 401 -24.09 -3.30 7.33
N GLY A 402 -23.39 -3.49 6.22
CA GLY A 402 -22.58 -2.47 5.57
C GLY A 402 -21.48 -3.12 4.75
N PRO A 403 -20.73 -2.33 3.95
CA PRO A 403 -19.61 -2.86 3.22
C PRO A 403 -18.42 -3.16 4.16
N TYR A 404 -17.77 -4.30 3.95
CA TYR A 404 -16.58 -4.73 4.67
C TYR A 404 -15.32 -4.39 3.84
N TRP A 405 -15.05 -3.10 3.68
CA TRP A 405 -14.01 -2.59 2.77
C TRP A 405 -12.64 -2.33 3.41
N ALA A 406 -12.55 -2.33 4.74
CA ALA A 406 -11.26 -2.15 5.41
C ALA A 406 -10.37 -3.36 5.15
N HIS A 407 -9.10 -3.12 4.85
CA HIS A 407 -8.15 -4.22 4.74
C HIS A 407 -7.77 -4.70 6.14
N MET A 408 -7.56 -6.01 6.25
CA MET A 408 -7.02 -6.61 7.46
C MET A 408 -5.55 -6.23 7.64
N ALA A 409 -5.10 -6.27 8.89
CA ALA A 409 -3.69 -6.15 9.24
C ALA A 409 -3.27 -7.28 10.17
N ILE A 410 -2.00 -7.69 10.07
CA ILE A 410 -1.39 -8.66 10.99
C ILE A 410 -0.21 -8.00 11.66
N PHE A 411 -0.14 -8.12 12.99
CA PHE A 411 0.98 -7.64 13.77
C PHE A 411 1.10 -8.48 15.05
N ASN A 412 2.30 -8.96 15.34
CA ASN A 412 2.62 -9.75 16.53
C ASN A 412 1.60 -10.88 16.78
N LYS A 413 1.39 -11.67 15.72
CA LYS A 413 0.49 -12.84 15.64
C LYS A 413 -0.97 -12.53 15.98
N LYS A 414 -1.39 -11.28 15.78
CA LYS A 414 -2.77 -10.85 15.94
C LYS A 414 -3.32 -10.39 14.60
N LEU A 415 -4.55 -10.81 14.29
CA LEU A 415 -5.30 -10.37 13.12
C LEU A 415 -6.23 -9.22 13.54
N PHE A 416 -6.01 -8.05 12.96
CA PHE A 416 -6.80 -6.85 13.19
C PHE A 416 -7.79 -6.69 12.05
N VAL A 417 -9.07 -6.59 12.39
CA VAL A 417 -10.15 -6.46 11.42
C VAL A 417 -11.05 -5.31 11.82
N ARG A 418 -11.29 -4.38 10.89
CA ARG A 418 -12.21 -3.27 11.10
C ARG A 418 -13.50 -3.50 10.33
N HIS A 419 -14.61 -3.18 10.97
CA HIS A 419 -15.86 -2.91 10.29
C HIS A 419 -16.51 -1.65 10.84
N ALA A 420 -16.58 -0.61 10.02
CA ALA A 420 -17.16 0.68 10.38
C ALA A 420 -16.58 1.28 11.68
N GLU A 421 -17.35 1.26 12.76
CA GLU A 421 -17.06 1.82 14.08
C GLU A 421 -16.49 0.78 15.06
N VAL A 422 -16.18 -0.43 14.57
CA VAL A 422 -15.74 -1.56 15.39
C VAL A 422 -14.40 -2.08 14.92
N LEU A 423 -13.50 -2.30 15.88
CA LEU A 423 -12.25 -3.03 15.71
C LEU A 423 -12.36 -4.38 16.42
N TYR A 424 -11.98 -5.44 15.71
CA TYR A 424 -11.82 -6.79 16.22
C TYR A 424 -10.34 -7.16 16.18
N VAL A 425 -9.84 -7.79 17.24
CA VAL A 425 -8.47 -8.32 17.29
C VAL A 425 -8.56 -9.78 17.68
N TYR A 426 -7.98 -10.65 16.86
CA TYR A 426 -7.96 -12.09 17.06
C TYR A 426 -6.54 -12.58 17.28
N ASP A 427 -6.36 -13.53 18.18
CA ASP A 427 -5.14 -14.31 18.34
C ASP A 427 -5.05 -15.35 17.22
N VAL A 428 -4.01 -15.23 16.39
CA VAL A 428 -3.72 -16.19 15.31
C VAL A 428 -2.35 -16.86 15.52
N GLU A 429 -1.83 -16.88 16.75
CA GLU A 429 -0.60 -17.60 17.09
C GLU A 429 -0.81 -19.12 17.03
N LYS A 430 0.14 -19.82 16.40
CA LYS A 430 0.17 -21.27 16.36
C LYS A 430 0.31 -21.85 17.76
N ARG A 431 -0.71 -22.59 18.19
CA ARG A 431 -0.75 -23.32 19.47
C ARG A 431 0.05 -24.61 19.48
#